data_AF-A0A812IR28-F1
#
_entry.id   AF-A0A812IR28-F1
#
_cell.length_a   1.000
_cell.length_b   1.000
_cell.length_c   1.000
_cell.angle_alpha   90.00
_cell.angle_beta   90.00
_cell.angle_gamma   90.00
#
_symmetry.space_group_name_H-M   'P 1'
#
loop_
_entity.id
_entity.type
_entity.pdbx_description
1 polymer ?
#
loop_
_entity_poly.entity_id
_entity_poly.type
_entity_poly.pdbx_seq_one_letter_code
_entity_poly.pdbx_strand_id
1 'polypeptide(L)'
;MGQNASHLQSARDEAPQSKGSGLASELSFVDVRPAAEEQGPGDEQRESGPESQKRIPDKFQRLAMLGHLEVDTEIARGLSLRESLRQGGRLWLTAPGDLSDKSRAELWSRSRPVQHFDMFISHTWKTSGKWKLLSLLFHSGSQKVLVIWFTTVIAVLSLTILGVLPAPWRIEAHAMEFKAMCPVGPWIELASFVATFAGFIASPYLPSMPRPRDTCFLDVASIHQT
;
A
#
# COMPACT_ATOMS: atom_id res chain seq x y z
N MET A 1 -6.65 -61.57 -49.45
CA MET A 1 -7.61 -60.69 -48.78
C MET A 1 -6.85 -59.89 -47.74
N GLY A 2 -6.54 -58.64 -48.06
CA GLY A 2 -5.76 -57.73 -47.22
C GLY A 2 -6.62 -56.55 -46.77
N GLN A 3 -6.38 -56.09 -45.55
CA GLN A 3 -6.77 -54.78 -45.03
C GLN A 3 -5.68 -54.39 -44.02
N ASN A 4 -4.70 -53.62 -44.47
CA ASN A 4 -4.61 -52.16 -44.37
C ASN A 4 -4.29 -51.66 -42.95
N ALA A 5 -2.99 -51.65 -42.69
CA ALA A 5 -2.33 -50.70 -41.82
C ALA A 5 -2.31 -49.32 -42.48
N SER A 6 -2.70 -48.25 -41.78
CA SER A 6 -2.00 -46.95 -41.86
C SER A 6 -2.39 -46.10 -40.66
N HIS A 7 -1.41 -45.94 -39.79
CA HIS A 7 -1.44 -45.22 -38.53
C HIS A 7 -1.51 -43.71 -38.80
N LEU A 8 -2.45 -43.04 -38.13
CA LEU A 8 -2.67 -41.60 -38.18
C LEU A 8 -1.43 -40.80 -37.78
N GLN A 9 -1.14 -39.80 -38.61
CA GLN A 9 -0.08 -38.80 -38.48
C GLN A 9 -0.30 -37.89 -37.26
N SER A 10 0.66 -37.95 -36.34
CA SER A 10 1.37 -36.83 -35.71
C SER A 10 0.78 -35.42 -35.92
N ALA A 11 -0.09 -34.98 -35.00
CA ALA A 11 -0.34 -33.57 -34.75
C ALA A 11 0.65 -33.07 -33.68
N ARG A 12 1.58 -32.23 -34.11
CA ARG A 12 2.54 -31.49 -33.29
C ARG A 12 1.81 -30.25 -32.77
N ASP A 13 1.33 -30.27 -31.54
CA ASP A 13 0.84 -29.06 -30.87
C ASP A 13 2.02 -28.40 -30.14
N GLU A 14 2.41 -27.25 -30.67
CA GLU A 14 3.39 -26.34 -30.07
C GLU A 14 2.80 -25.70 -28.81
N ALA A 15 3.45 -25.96 -27.66
CA ALA A 15 3.13 -25.30 -26.41
C ALA A 15 3.58 -23.83 -26.45
N PRO A 16 2.74 -22.87 -26.02
CA PRO A 16 3.18 -21.48 -25.87
C PRO A 16 4.12 -21.35 -24.67
N GLN A 17 5.32 -20.84 -24.94
CA GLN A 17 6.29 -20.42 -23.93
C GLN A 17 5.64 -19.40 -22.97
N SER A 18 5.43 -19.84 -21.74
CA SER A 18 5.09 -19.01 -20.58
C SER A 18 6.22 -18.00 -20.34
N LYS A 19 6.03 -16.76 -20.80
CA LYS A 19 6.83 -15.60 -20.42
C LYS A 19 6.72 -15.40 -18.91
N GLY A 20 7.82 -15.64 -18.20
CA GLY A 20 7.96 -15.34 -16.79
C GLY A 20 7.77 -13.84 -16.54
N SER A 21 6.68 -13.50 -15.86
CA SER A 21 6.46 -12.18 -15.29
C SER A 21 7.25 -12.05 -13.98
N GLY A 22 8.54 -11.80 -14.11
CA GLY A 22 9.35 -11.24 -13.03
C GLY A 22 8.94 -9.79 -12.78
N LEU A 23 7.85 -9.58 -12.04
CA LEU A 23 7.52 -8.28 -11.44
C LEU A 23 8.26 -8.17 -10.10
N ALA A 24 9.59 -8.05 -10.19
CA ALA A 24 10.35 -7.42 -9.13
C ALA A 24 9.91 -5.94 -9.10
N SER A 25 9.16 -5.57 -8.07
CA SER A 25 8.92 -4.17 -7.73
C SER A 25 10.24 -3.57 -7.27
N GLU A 26 11.07 -3.14 -8.22
CA GLU A 26 12.05 -2.08 -7.98
C GLU A 26 11.25 -0.81 -7.70
N LEU A 27 11.01 -0.57 -6.41
CA LEU A 27 10.84 0.79 -5.90
C LEU A 27 12.18 1.49 -6.14
N SER A 28 12.33 2.07 -7.33
CA SER A 28 13.44 2.96 -7.63
C SER A 28 13.34 4.15 -6.66
N PHE A 29 14.20 4.08 -5.66
CA PHE A 29 14.58 5.25 -4.88
C PHE A 29 15.07 6.27 -5.90
N VAL A 30 14.32 7.36 -6.05
CA VAL A 30 14.74 8.50 -6.87
C VAL A 30 15.98 9.05 -6.18
N ASP A 31 17.14 8.57 -6.62
CA ASP A 31 18.43 9.15 -6.28
C ASP A 31 18.42 10.54 -6.91
N VAL A 32 18.16 11.55 -6.07
CA VAL A 32 18.21 12.96 -6.45
C VAL A 32 19.68 13.27 -6.68
N ARG A 33 20.19 12.87 -7.84
CA ARG A 33 21.50 13.27 -8.34
C ARG A 33 21.44 14.80 -8.45
N PRO A 34 22.27 15.55 -7.70
CA PRO A 34 22.33 16.99 -7.86
C PRO A 34 22.72 17.25 -9.32
N ALA A 35 21.88 18.01 -10.02
CA ALA A 35 22.17 18.45 -11.36
C ALA A 35 23.53 19.16 -11.32
N ALA A 36 24.53 18.54 -11.96
CA ALA A 36 25.81 19.18 -12.19
C ALA A 36 25.52 20.47 -12.96
N GLU A 37 25.80 21.61 -12.34
CA GLU A 37 25.83 22.89 -13.02
C GLU A 37 26.83 22.77 -14.18
N GLU A 38 26.31 22.76 -15.41
CA GLU A 38 27.14 22.99 -16.59
C GLU A 38 27.69 24.42 -16.49
N GLN A 39 28.91 24.52 -15.97
CA GLN A 39 29.75 25.69 -16.10
C GLN A 39 30.12 25.83 -17.58
N GLY A 40 29.44 26.76 -18.27
CA GLY A 40 29.82 27.17 -19.61
C GLY A 40 31.20 27.83 -19.61
N PRO A 41 32.02 27.61 -20.66
CA PRO A 41 33.33 28.25 -20.81
C PRO A 41 33.11 29.69 -21.31
N GLY A 42 33.18 30.64 -20.39
CA GLY A 42 33.24 32.06 -20.68
C GLY A 42 34.63 32.58 -20.34
N ASP A 43 35.51 32.61 -21.32
CA ASP A 43 36.74 33.39 -21.30
C ASP A 43 36.41 34.86 -21.10
N GLU A 44 36.90 35.47 -20.02
CA GLU A 44 37.35 36.85 -20.04
C GLU A 44 38.27 37.13 -18.83
N GLN A 45 39.56 37.28 -19.15
CA GLN A 45 40.58 37.83 -18.25
C GLN A 45 40.12 39.21 -17.74
N ARG A 46 39.99 39.35 -16.42
CA ARG A 46 40.03 40.66 -15.79
C ARG A 46 40.79 40.62 -14.46
N GLU A 47 41.57 41.66 -14.30
CA GLU A 47 42.70 41.79 -13.40
C GLU A 47 42.35 41.69 -11.91
N SER A 48 43.31 41.06 -11.23
CA SER A 48 43.59 41.02 -9.80
C SER A 48 43.22 42.30 -9.02
N GLY A 49 42.16 42.20 -8.22
CA GLY A 49 41.98 42.97 -6.99
C GLY A 49 41.89 42.00 -5.80
N PRO A 50 42.50 42.29 -4.64
CA PRO A 50 42.35 41.48 -3.43
C PRO A 50 40.98 41.78 -2.78
N GLU A 51 39.90 41.52 -3.52
CA GLU A 51 38.55 41.53 -2.94
C GLU A 51 38.34 40.21 -2.22
N SER A 52 38.20 40.34 -0.90
CA SER A 52 37.81 39.28 0.03
C SER A 52 36.59 38.54 -0.51
N GLN A 53 36.86 37.42 -1.18
CA GLN A 53 35.88 36.44 -1.62
C GLN A 53 35.17 35.93 -0.36
N LYS A 54 34.06 36.57 0.01
CA LYS A 54 33.12 36.05 1.00
C LYS A 54 32.61 34.72 0.46
N ARG A 55 33.27 33.63 0.84
CA ARG A 55 32.82 32.26 0.59
C ARG A 55 31.36 32.19 1.01
N ILE A 56 30.47 32.08 0.02
CA ILE A 56 29.06 31.85 0.27
C ILE A 56 29.00 30.55 1.08
N PRO A 57 28.53 30.58 2.33
CA PRO A 57 28.52 29.39 3.17
C PRO A 57 27.71 28.31 2.45
N ASP A 58 28.33 27.13 2.36
CA ASP A 58 27.80 25.98 1.65
C ASP A 58 26.36 25.72 2.11
N LYS A 59 25.43 25.52 1.17
CA LYS A 59 23.99 25.34 1.48
C LYS A 59 23.78 24.19 2.48
N PHE A 60 24.65 23.18 2.42
CA PHE A 60 24.70 22.07 3.35
C PHE A 60 25.11 22.47 4.77
N GLN A 61 26.01 23.44 4.92
CA GLN A 61 26.44 23.95 6.22
C GLN A 61 25.32 24.77 6.89
N ARG A 62 24.51 25.48 6.09
CA ARG A 62 23.27 26.12 6.55
C ARG A 62 22.22 25.09 6.99
N LEU A 63 22.03 24.00 6.24
CA LEU A 63 21.14 22.89 6.63
C LEU A 63 21.63 22.15 7.89
N ALA A 64 22.93 21.97 8.05
CA ALA A 64 23.52 21.34 9.23
C ALA A 64 23.48 22.25 10.48
N MET A 65 23.53 23.58 10.32
CA MET A 65 23.37 24.54 11.42
C MET A 65 21.89 24.88 11.74
N LEU A 66 20.93 24.41 10.96
CA LEU A 66 19.51 24.57 11.21
C LEU A 66 19.03 23.59 12.29
N GLY A 67 19.44 23.83 13.54
CA GLY A 67 18.67 23.37 14.72
C GLY A 67 17.21 23.84 14.69
N HIS A 68 16.87 24.76 13.78
CA HIS A 68 15.51 25.16 13.43
C HIS A 68 14.70 24.11 12.64
N LEU A 69 15.31 23.02 12.20
CA LEU A 69 14.60 21.85 11.65
C LEU A 69 14.15 20.88 12.75
N GLU A 70 14.50 21.14 14.01
CA GLU A 70 13.85 20.47 15.12
C GLU A 70 12.39 20.91 15.12
N VAL A 71 11.54 20.03 14.55
CA VAL A 71 10.10 20.24 14.47
C VAL A 71 9.64 20.42 15.91
N ASP A 72 9.11 21.61 16.21
CA ASP A 72 8.54 21.90 17.52
C ASP A 72 7.56 20.78 17.87
N THR A 73 7.95 19.95 18.83
CA THR A 73 7.20 18.75 19.22
C THR A 73 5.84 19.10 19.81
N GLU A 74 5.64 20.36 20.22
CA GLU A 74 4.35 20.88 20.67
C GLU A 74 3.39 21.13 19.50
N ILE A 75 3.94 21.44 18.32
CA ILE A 75 3.18 21.69 17.09
C ILE A 75 2.99 20.38 16.29
N ALA A 76 3.90 19.41 16.44
CA ALA A 76 3.84 18.11 15.78
C ALA A 76 2.64 17.27 16.25
N ARG A 77 1.54 17.32 15.50
CA ARG A 77 0.37 16.48 15.75
C ARG A 77 0.29 15.34 14.76
N GLY A 78 -0.07 14.15 15.25
CA GLY A 78 -0.30 12.95 14.46
C GLY A 78 -1.71 12.44 14.59
N LEU A 79 -2.16 11.68 13.59
CA LEU A 79 -3.42 10.95 13.61
C LEU A 79 -3.12 9.46 13.44
N SER A 80 -3.88 8.59 14.10
CA SER A 80 -3.74 7.16 13.82
C SER A 80 -4.21 6.87 12.39
N LEU A 81 -3.42 6.10 11.62
CA LEU A 81 -3.79 5.69 10.26
C LEU A 81 -5.16 4.99 10.26
N ARG A 82 -5.43 4.12 11.23
CA ARG A 82 -6.73 3.44 11.32
C ARG A 82 -7.87 4.40 11.58
N GLU A 83 -7.63 5.39 12.42
CA GLU A 83 -8.61 6.41 12.73
C GLU A 83 -8.94 7.27 11.49
N SER A 84 -7.95 7.53 10.63
CA SER A 84 -8.15 8.18 9.33
C SER A 84 -8.95 7.32 8.33
N LEU A 85 -8.86 5.99 8.44
CA LEU A 85 -9.55 5.02 7.57
C LEU A 85 -10.97 4.66 8.05
N ARG A 86 -11.36 5.04 9.28
CA ARG A 86 -12.72 4.86 9.78
C ARG A 86 -13.73 5.67 8.95
N GLN A 87 -15.02 5.34 9.11
CA GLN A 87 -16.11 5.95 8.35
C GLN A 87 -15.90 5.82 6.83
N GLY A 88 -15.39 4.66 6.39
CA GLY A 88 -15.12 4.37 4.97
C GLY A 88 -14.02 5.24 4.36
N GLY A 89 -13.10 5.76 5.19
CA GLY A 89 -12.03 6.63 4.72
C GLY A 89 -12.53 7.93 4.11
N ARG A 90 -13.67 8.47 4.59
CA ARG A 90 -14.24 9.73 4.11
C ARG A 90 -13.21 10.86 4.07
N LEU A 91 -12.29 10.90 5.04
CA LEU A 91 -11.17 11.84 5.07
C LEU A 91 -10.29 11.78 3.83
N TRP A 92 -10.09 10.59 3.26
CA TRP A 92 -9.29 10.37 2.05
C TRP A 92 -10.08 10.59 0.76
N LEU A 93 -11.41 10.58 0.82
CA LEU A 93 -12.29 10.75 -0.34
C LEU A 93 -12.71 12.21 -0.56
N THR A 94 -12.57 13.08 0.45
CA THR A 94 -12.96 14.49 0.40
C THR A 94 -11.72 15.38 0.30
N ALA A 95 -11.70 16.30 -0.66
CA ALA A 95 -10.62 17.28 -0.77
C ALA A 95 -10.69 18.30 0.39
N PRO A 96 -9.56 18.84 0.89
CA PRO A 96 -9.55 19.76 2.03
C PRO A 96 -10.36 21.01 1.77
N GLY A 97 -10.35 21.50 0.52
CA GLY A 97 -11.12 22.66 0.09
C GLY A 97 -12.62 22.49 0.28
N ASP A 98 -13.13 21.26 0.22
CA ASP A 98 -14.55 20.94 0.36
C ASP A 98 -14.97 20.65 1.81
N LEU A 99 -14.01 20.56 2.74
CA LEU A 99 -14.29 20.36 4.16
C LEU A 99 -14.77 21.67 4.79
N SER A 100 -15.94 21.62 5.43
CA SER A 100 -16.42 22.72 6.27
C SER A 100 -15.46 23.00 7.43
N ASP A 101 -15.42 24.25 7.91
CA ASP A 101 -14.55 24.65 9.03
C ASP A 101 -14.82 23.82 10.30
N LYS A 102 -16.08 23.45 10.54
CA LYS A 102 -16.46 22.57 11.65
C LYS A 102 -15.80 21.19 11.52
N SER A 103 -15.80 20.60 10.32
CA SER A 103 -15.16 19.30 10.05
C SER A 103 -13.64 19.39 10.16
N ARG A 104 -13.03 20.50 9.74
CA ARG A 104 -11.58 20.75 9.92
C ARG A 104 -11.21 20.86 11.39
N ALA A 105 -11.99 21.60 12.18
CA ALA A 105 -11.80 21.70 13.63
C ALA A 105 -11.98 20.34 14.33
N GLU A 106 -12.93 19.51 13.89
CA GLU A 106 -13.11 18.15 14.38
C GLU A 106 -11.92 17.24 14.02
N LEU A 107 -11.35 17.37 12.82
CA LEU A 107 -10.15 16.63 12.44
C LEU A 107 -8.93 17.05 13.29
N TRP A 108 -8.79 18.35 13.56
CA TRP A 108 -7.75 18.87 14.43
C TRP A 108 -7.88 18.38 15.88
N SER A 109 -9.11 18.30 16.41
CA SER A 109 -9.34 17.81 17.78
C SER A 109 -9.07 16.30 17.92
N ARG A 110 -9.18 15.54 16.82
CA ARG A 110 -8.83 14.10 16.76
C ARG A 110 -7.33 13.85 16.65
N SER A 111 -6.57 14.76 16.05
CA SER A 111 -5.11 14.65 16.04
C SER A 111 -4.55 14.87 17.46
N ARG A 112 -3.42 14.26 17.79
CA ARG A 112 -2.78 14.34 19.11
C ARG A 112 -1.33 14.78 18.96
N PRO A 113 -0.76 15.53 19.92
CA PRO A 113 0.67 15.82 19.91
C PRO A 113 1.45 14.51 20.01
N VAL A 114 2.43 14.33 19.14
CA VAL A 114 3.22 13.10 19.04
C VAL A 114 4.69 13.46 18.94
N GLN A 115 5.53 12.71 19.66
CA GLN A 115 6.97 12.93 19.60
C GLN A 115 7.55 12.46 18.27
N HIS A 116 7.03 11.35 17.72
CA HIS A 116 7.56 10.68 16.53
C HIS A 116 6.41 10.26 15.62
N PHE A 117 6.67 10.25 14.31
CA PHE A 117 5.76 9.74 13.29
C PHE A 117 6.28 8.41 12.76
N ASP A 118 5.40 7.41 12.69
CA ASP A 118 5.72 6.10 12.11
C ASP A 118 5.63 6.15 10.57
N MET A 119 4.78 7.03 10.03
CA MET A 119 4.55 7.18 8.61
C MET A 119 4.31 8.64 8.23
N PHE A 120 4.95 9.08 7.14
CA PHE A 120 4.68 10.36 6.52
C PHE A 120 3.86 10.16 5.26
N ILE A 121 2.63 10.67 5.24
CA ILE A 121 1.74 10.53 4.08
C ILE A 121 1.61 11.89 3.40
N SER A 122 2.56 12.21 2.51
CA SER A 122 2.41 13.37 1.64
C SER A 122 1.22 13.19 0.72
N HIS A 123 0.33 14.19 0.66
CA HIS A 123 -0.86 14.08 -0.17
C HIS A 123 -0.87 15.12 -1.28
N THR A 124 -0.73 14.65 -2.51
CA THR A 124 -1.18 15.41 -3.68
C THR A 124 -2.67 15.17 -3.87
N TRP A 125 -3.50 16.16 -3.50
CA TRP A 125 -4.97 16.12 -3.63
C TRP A 125 -5.47 16.02 -5.08
N LYS A 126 -4.55 16.06 -6.05
CA LYS A 126 -4.83 15.86 -7.48
C LYS A 126 -5.12 14.40 -7.84
N THR A 127 -4.64 13.45 -7.05
CA THR A 127 -4.88 12.02 -7.30
C THR A 127 -6.23 11.59 -6.73
N SER A 128 -6.92 10.67 -7.40
CA SER A 128 -8.21 10.19 -6.92
C SER A 128 -8.07 9.49 -5.56
N GLY A 129 -8.75 10.01 -4.55
CA GLY A 129 -8.69 9.50 -3.17
C GLY A 129 -9.02 8.02 -3.01
N LYS A 130 -9.80 7.43 -3.92
CA LYS A 130 -10.21 6.01 -3.88
C LYS A 130 -9.03 5.04 -3.94
N TRP A 131 -8.08 5.26 -4.84
CA TRP A 131 -6.90 4.38 -4.96
C TRP A 131 -5.99 4.49 -3.76
N LYS A 132 -5.88 5.69 -3.18
CA LYS A 132 -5.12 5.93 -1.96
C LYS A 132 -5.79 5.27 -0.75
N LEU A 133 -7.10 5.40 -0.63
CA LEU A 133 -7.86 4.70 0.40
C LEU A 133 -7.63 3.18 0.27
N LEU A 134 -7.74 2.64 -0.94
CA LEU A 134 -7.54 1.22 -1.19
C LEU A 134 -6.12 0.77 -0.84
N SER A 135 -5.09 1.53 -1.20
CA SER A 135 -3.70 1.19 -0.87
C SER A 135 -3.43 1.24 0.63
N LEU A 136 -3.95 2.24 1.33
CA LEU A 136 -3.83 2.37 2.78
C LEU A 136 -4.61 1.27 3.52
N LEU A 137 -5.79 0.90 3.02
CA LEU A 137 -6.57 -0.20 3.57
C LEU A 137 -5.88 -1.55 3.35
N PHE A 138 -5.25 -1.75 2.19
CA PHE A 138 -4.43 -2.93 1.91
C PHE A 138 -3.21 -3.00 2.83
N HIS A 139 -2.46 -1.90 2.94
CA HIS A 139 -1.26 -1.81 3.76
C HIS A 139 -1.56 -2.08 5.25
N SER A 140 -2.57 -1.41 5.81
CA SER A 140 -2.91 -1.53 7.24
C SER A 140 -3.78 -2.75 7.58
N GLY A 141 -4.57 -3.24 6.64
CA GLY A 141 -5.60 -4.26 6.86
C GLY A 141 -5.23 -5.67 6.41
N SER A 142 -4.24 -5.84 5.54
CA SER A 142 -3.90 -7.14 4.89
C SER A 142 -3.79 -8.30 5.87
N GLN A 143 -3.08 -8.13 6.98
CA GLN A 143 -2.92 -9.19 7.98
C GLN A 143 -4.24 -9.59 8.63
N LYS A 144 -5.09 -8.60 8.97
CA LYS A 144 -6.39 -8.86 9.59
C LYS A 144 -7.34 -9.53 8.60
N VAL A 145 -7.34 -9.06 7.36
CA VAL A 145 -8.10 -9.65 6.26
C VAL A 145 -7.69 -11.10 6.06
N LEU A 146 -6.40 -11.39 6.05
CA LEU A 146 -5.89 -12.75 5.91
C LEU A 146 -6.37 -13.67 7.05
N VAL A 147 -6.34 -13.19 8.30
CA VAL A 147 -6.84 -13.96 9.46
C VAL A 147 -8.34 -14.23 9.34
N ILE A 148 -9.15 -13.21 9.02
CA ILE A 148 -10.61 -13.36 8.86
C ILE A 148 -10.95 -14.28 7.69
N TRP A 149 -10.26 -14.11 6.57
CA TRP A 149 -10.41 -14.95 5.39
C TRP A 149 -10.06 -16.40 5.72
N PHE A 150 -8.89 -16.65 6.30
CA PHE A 150 -8.40 -17.99 6.63
C PHE A 150 -9.33 -18.71 7.60
N THR A 151 -9.76 -18.03 8.67
CA THR A 151 -10.72 -18.58 9.64
C THR A 151 -12.07 -18.89 9.00
N THR A 152 -12.55 -18.03 8.10
CA THR A 152 -13.81 -18.27 7.36
C THR A 152 -13.69 -19.46 6.43
N VAL A 153 -12.59 -19.57 5.66
CA VAL A 153 -12.36 -20.70 4.75
C VAL A 153 -12.30 -22.02 5.52
N ILE A 154 -11.57 -22.07 6.65
CA ILE A 154 -11.54 -23.26 7.51
C ILE A 154 -12.92 -23.63 8.02
N ALA A 155 -13.71 -22.64 8.47
CA ALA A 155 -15.06 -22.89 8.97
C ALA A 155 -15.97 -23.46 7.87
N VAL A 156 -15.97 -22.87 6.68
CA VAL A 156 -16.78 -23.33 5.53
C VAL A 156 -16.31 -24.69 5.03
N LEU A 157 -15.01 -24.93 4.98
CA LEU A 157 -14.45 -26.23 4.64
C LEU A 157 -14.90 -27.30 5.64
N SER A 158 -14.85 -27.00 6.95
CA SER A 158 -15.31 -27.91 8.01
C SER A 158 -16.81 -28.21 7.87
N LEU A 159 -17.64 -27.20 7.63
CA LEU A 159 -19.08 -27.37 7.38
C LEU A 159 -19.36 -28.23 6.13
N THR A 160 -18.52 -28.12 5.11
CA THR A 160 -18.62 -28.95 3.89
C THR A 160 -18.25 -30.41 4.18
N ILE A 161 -17.16 -30.64 4.92
CA ILE A 161 -16.73 -31.99 5.32
C ILE A 161 -17.77 -32.67 6.22
N LEU A 162 -18.39 -31.90 7.11
CA LEU A 162 -19.48 -32.37 7.99
C LEU A 162 -20.81 -32.62 7.23
N GLY A 163 -20.86 -32.32 5.92
CA GLY A 163 -22.06 -32.51 5.10
C GLY A 163 -23.19 -31.51 5.41
N VAL A 164 -22.91 -30.44 6.15
CA VAL A 164 -23.89 -29.37 6.44
C VAL A 164 -24.13 -28.52 5.20
N LEU A 165 -23.07 -28.25 4.44
CA LEU A 165 -23.15 -27.53 3.17
C LEU A 165 -23.11 -28.52 1.99
N PRO A 166 -24.00 -28.38 0.99
CA PRO A 166 -23.99 -29.23 -0.18
C PRO A 166 -22.75 -28.94 -1.05
N ALA A 167 -22.02 -29.99 -1.44
CA ALA A 167 -20.88 -29.92 -2.35
C ALA A 167 -21.26 -30.54 -3.72
N PRO A 168 -21.81 -29.73 -4.65
CA PRO A 168 -22.25 -30.24 -5.95
C PRO A 168 -21.08 -30.65 -6.85
N TRP A 169 -19.86 -30.17 -6.59
CA TRP A 169 -18.69 -30.48 -7.41
C TRP A 169 -17.72 -31.42 -6.70
N ARG A 170 -17.08 -32.28 -7.49
CA ARG A 170 -16.04 -33.20 -7.05
C ARG A 170 -14.82 -32.97 -7.92
N ILE A 171 -13.70 -32.63 -7.29
CA ILE A 171 -12.42 -32.47 -7.98
C ILE A 171 -11.55 -33.64 -7.55
N GLU A 172 -11.01 -34.37 -8.52
CA GLU A 172 -10.00 -35.40 -8.25
C GLU A 172 -8.65 -34.71 -8.08
N ALA A 173 -8.15 -34.69 -6.84
CA ALA A 173 -6.85 -34.15 -6.53
C ALA A 173 -5.79 -35.24 -6.75
N HIS A 174 -4.84 -34.97 -7.64
CA HIS A 174 -3.66 -35.80 -7.89
C HIS A 174 -2.43 -35.15 -7.26
N ALA A 175 -1.92 -35.69 -6.16
CA ALA A 175 -0.71 -35.19 -5.53
C ALA A 175 0.22 -36.37 -5.19
N MET A 176 1.38 -36.47 -5.86
CA MET A 176 2.44 -37.44 -5.55
C MET A 176 1.90 -38.85 -5.28
N GLU A 177 1.15 -39.42 -6.23
CA GLU A 177 0.46 -40.74 -6.16
C GLU A 177 -0.82 -40.81 -5.32
N PHE A 178 -1.13 -39.80 -4.51
CA PHE A 178 -2.42 -39.73 -3.81
C PHE A 178 -3.52 -39.27 -4.77
N LYS A 179 -4.54 -40.13 -4.94
CA LYS A 179 -5.79 -39.81 -5.62
C LYS A 179 -6.90 -39.68 -4.59
N ALA A 180 -7.39 -38.47 -4.36
CA ALA A 180 -8.55 -38.23 -3.52
C ALA A 180 -9.62 -37.43 -4.24
N MET A 181 -10.87 -37.84 -4.04
CA MET A 181 -12.04 -37.07 -4.45
C MET A 181 -12.34 -36.03 -3.38
N CYS A 182 -11.98 -34.78 -3.64
CA CYS A 182 -12.26 -33.67 -2.74
C CYS A 182 -13.63 -33.07 -3.08
N PRO A 183 -14.59 -33.05 -2.13
CA PRO A 183 -15.82 -32.29 -2.32
C PRO A 183 -15.49 -30.80 -2.33
N VAL A 184 -15.82 -30.12 -3.44
CA VAL A 184 -15.63 -28.68 -3.57
C VAL A 184 -17.00 -28.04 -3.78
N GLY A 185 -17.31 -27.03 -2.96
CA GLY A 185 -18.56 -26.29 -3.07
C GLY A 185 -18.31 -24.85 -3.54
N PRO A 186 -19.25 -24.23 -4.30
CA PRO A 186 -19.21 -22.80 -4.62
C PRO A 186 -19.16 -21.91 -3.36
N TRP A 187 -19.58 -22.46 -2.22
CA TRP A 187 -19.61 -21.79 -0.93
C TRP A 187 -18.24 -21.32 -0.46
N ILE A 188 -17.16 -22.06 -0.76
CA ILE A 188 -15.81 -21.67 -0.35
C ILE A 188 -15.37 -20.41 -1.09
N GLU A 189 -15.62 -20.32 -2.39
CA GLU A 189 -15.32 -19.15 -3.21
C GLU A 189 -16.16 -17.94 -2.79
N LEU A 190 -17.47 -18.14 -2.65
CA LEU A 190 -18.38 -17.07 -2.22
C LEU A 190 -18.01 -16.56 -0.83
N ALA A 191 -17.77 -17.46 0.13
CA ALA A 191 -17.37 -17.09 1.48
C ALA A 191 -15.99 -16.43 1.51
N SER A 192 -15.05 -16.86 0.67
CA SER A 192 -13.74 -16.22 0.52
C SER A 192 -13.87 -14.77 0.06
N PHE A 193 -14.69 -14.54 -0.97
CA PHE A 193 -14.96 -13.19 -1.46
C PHE A 193 -15.59 -12.33 -0.38
N VAL A 194 -16.69 -12.80 0.23
CA VAL A 194 -17.41 -12.07 1.30
C VAL A 194 -16.51 -11.79 2.50
N ALA A 195 -15.73 -12.78 2.96
CA ALA A 195 -14.82 -12.64 4.09
C ALA A 195 -13.71 -11.63 3.81
N THR A 196 -13.20 -11.58 2.57
CA THR A 196 -12.19 -10.60 2.15
C THR A 196 -12.75 -9.18 2.24
N PHE A 197 -13.92 -8.94 1.65
CA PHE A 197 -14.59 -7.63 1.70
C PHE A 197 -14.96 -7.22 3.13
N ALA A 198 -15.57 -8.13 3.89
CA ALA A 198 -15.93 -7.90 5.29
C ALA A 198 -14.68 -7.62 6.14
N GLY A 199 -13.59 -8.35 5.91
CA GLY A 199 -12.31 -8.15 6.58
C GLY A 199 -11.73 -6.77 6.31
N PHE A 200 -11.80 -6.28 5.06
CA PHE A 200 -11.34 -4.93 4.72
C PHE A 200 -12.16 -3.86 5.42
N ILE A 201 -13.50 -3.97 5.40
CA ILE A 201 -14.41 -3.04 6.06
C ILE A 201 -14.22 -3.05 7.58
N ALA A 202 -14.03 -4.23 8.18
CA ALA A 202 -13.83 -4.38 9.63
C ALA A 202 -12.42 -3.97 10.08
N SER A 203 -11.42 -4.01 9.20
CA SER A 203 -10.01 -3.82 9.55
C SER A 203 -9.69 -2.54 10.35
N PRO A 204 -10.30 -1.36 10.10
CA PRO A 204 -10.03 -0.13 10.87
C PRO A 204 -10.70 -0.10 12.25
N TYR A 205 -11.66 -0.99 12.50
CA TYR A 205 -12.42 -1.09 13.74
C TYR A 205 -11.86 -2.16 14.69
N LEU A 206 -11.19 -3.17 14.14
CA LEU A 206 -10.58 -4.23 14.93
C LEU A 206 -9.39 -3.71 15.74
N PRO A 207 -9.21 -4.19 16.98
CA PRO A 207 -8.10 -3.78 17.83
C PRO A 207 -6.76 -4.01 17.14
N SER A 208 -5.76 -3.21 17.49
CA SER A 208 -4.39 -3.49 17.13
C SER A 208 -3.96 -4.77 17.81
N MET A 209 -3.58 -5.76 16.99
CA MET A 209 -2.52 -6.68 17.36
C MET A 209 -1.38 -5.85 18.00
N PRO A 210 -0.62 -6.40 18.96
CA PRO A 210 0.40 -5.68 19.75
C PRO A 210 1.60 -5.10 18.96
N ARG A 211 1.42 -4.79 17.68
CA ARG A 211 2.36 -4.08 16.83
C ARG A 211 2.53 -2.61 17.22
N PRO A 212 3.68 -2.02 16.84
CA PRO A 212 4.03 -0.64 17.16
C PRO A 212 3.03 0.34 16.54
N ARG A 213 3.09 1.56 17.06
CA ARG A 213 2.15 2.65 16.84
C ARG A 213 1.93 2.88 15.33
N ASP A 214 0.68 3.14 14.95
CA ASP A 214 0.26 3.44 13.57
C ASP A 214 0.04 4.96 13.43
N THR A 215 1.00 5.77 13.86
CA THR A 215 0.88 7.23 13.90
C THR A 215 1.36 7.82 12.59
N CYS A 216 0.47 8.47 11.85
CA CYS A 216 0.82 9.15 10.61
C CYS A 216 0.74 10.66 10.73
N PHE A 217 1.68 11.35 10.08
CA PHE A 217 1.53 12.78 9.78
C PHE A 217 0.59 12.94 8.58
N LEU A 218 -0.38 13.84 8.71
CA LEU A 218 -1.33 14.14 7.68
C LEU A 218 -1.57 15.65 7.63
N ASP A 219 -1.12 16.31 6.57
CA ASP A 219 -1.10 17.78 6.44
C ASP A 219 -2.42 18.46 6.88
N VAL A 220 -3.57 17.93 6.45
CA VAL A 220 -4.90 18.52 6.75
C VAL A 220 -5.32 18.39 8.22
N ALA A 221 -4.78 17.42 8.95
CA ALA A 221 -5.11 17.17 10.36
C ALA A 221 -3.99 17.64 11.32
N SER A 222 -2.77 17.76 10.79
CA SER A 222 -1.55 18.07 11.54
C SER A 222 -1.15 19.54 11.48
N ILE A 223 -1.64 20.31 10.49
CA ILE A 223 -1.38 21.75 10.37
C ILE A 223 -2.66 22.52 10.66
N HIS A 224 -2.57 23.51 11.56
CA HIS A 224 -3.69 24.38 11.87
C HIS A 224 -3.93 25.34 10.70
N GLN A 225 -4.98 25.11 9.93
CA GLN A 225 -5.40 25.98 8.83
C GLN A 225 -6.40 27.00 9.38
N THR A 226 -5.91 28.16 9.83
CA THR A 226 -6.73 29.36 10.08
C THR A 226 -7.14 30.04 8.80
#